data_AF-A0A7S7SLQ3-F1
#
_entry.id   AF-A0A7S7SLQ3-F1
#
_cell.length_a   1.000
_cell.length_b   1.000
_cell.length_c   1.000
_cell.angle_alpha   90.00
_cell.angle_beta   90.00
_cell.angle_gamma   90.00
#
_symmetry.space_group_name_H-M   'P 1'
#
loop_
_entity.id
_entity.type
_entity.pdbx_description
1 polymer ?
#
loop_
_entity_poly.entity_id
_entity_poly.type
_entity_poly.pdbx_seq_one_letter_code
_entity_poly.pdbx_strand_id
1 'polypeptide(L)'
;MQTLGLSDSTPRTESRWRALFWPTIRNVGDLDYITRQGLWICYIVAAVNAVLSAFAGFPLAGAFECLFYFLAGVGVRQRDRFAGIAAFAGYLLSGFVLQRYSGNGFGVVRIIFLALLFANIRGNWLSARWASEEQLEFPPMRLNQTLADKMADQLPVWLWPKIRIVFYVIATLELLFLLLALFAPLP
;
A
#
# COMPACT_ATOMS: atom_id res chain seq x y z
N MET A 1 6.14 -27.08 -39.46
CA MET A 1 6.03 -25.64 -39.16
C MET A 1 5.38 -25.48 -37.79
N GLN A 2 6.19 -25.52 -36.73
CA GLN A 2 5.80 -25.12 -35.37
C GLN A 2 6.16 -23.65 -35.23
N THR A 3 5.19 -22.77 -35.46
CA THR A 3 5.36 -21.33 -35.28
C THR A 3 4.80 -20.95 -33.92
N LEU A 4 5.71 -20.57 -33.03
CA LEU A 4 5.51 -19.81 -31.79
C LEU A 4 4.77 -20.55 -30.67
N GLY A 5 5.57 -21.11 -29.74
CA GLY A 5 5.17 -21.50 -28.38
C GLY A 5 4.77 -20.29 -27.53
N LEU A 6 3.72 -19.59 -27.94
CA LEU A 6 3.08 -18.47 -27.24
C LEU A 6 1.82 -18.88 -26.46
N SER A 7 1.65 -20.16 -26.19
CA SER A 7 0.59 -20.67 -25.30
C SER A 7 1.21 -21.25 -24.04
N ASP A 8 1.66 -20.37 -23.16
CA ASP A 8 1.65 -20.62 -21.71
C ASP A 8 1.36 -19.30 -21.01
N SER A 9 0.19 -18.73 -21.33
CA SER A 9 -0.51 -17.95 -20.32
C SER A 9 -0.78 -18.90 -19.16
N THR A 10 0.17 -19.04 -18.23
CA THR A 10 0.02 -19.85 -17.01
C THR A 10 -1.36 -19.56 -16.43
N PRO A 11 -2.31 -20.53 -16.45
CA PRO A 11 -3.65 -20.27 -15.99
C PRO A 11 -3.55 -19.94 -14.51
N ARG A 12 -3.93 -18.72 -14.15
CA ARG A 12 -4.08 -18.29 -12.75
C ARG A 12 -5.14 -19.18 -12.11
N THR A 13 -4.69 -20.28 -11.51
CA THR A 13 -5.52 -21.31 -10.86
C THR A 13 -5.94 -20.89 -9.44
N GLU A 14 -5.45 -19.75 -8.94
CA GLU A 14 -5.85 -19.19 -7.66
C GLU A 14 -7.00 -18.19 -7.82
N SER A 15 -8.00 -18.28 -6.93
CA SER A 15 -9.12 -17.34 -6.90
C SER A 15 -8.62 -15.91 -6.63
N ARG A 16 -9.17 -14.91 -7.33
CA ARG A 16 -8.76 -13.49 -7.21
C ARG A 16 -8.81 -12.99 -5.76
N TRP A 17 -9.74 -13.52 -4.96
CA TRP A 17 -9.86 -13.24 -3.52
C TRP A 17 -8.71 -13.81 -2.69
N ARG A 18 -8.24 -15.02 -3.00
CA ARG A 18 -7.07 -15.60 -2.35
C ARG A 18 -5.81 -14.83 -2.71
N ALA A 19 -5.65 -14.44 -3.98
CA ALA A 19 -4.53 -13.62 -4.41
C ALA A 19 -4.54 -12.22 -3.74
N LEU A 20 -5.73 -11.66 -3.49
CA LEU A 20 -5.90 -10.35 -2.86
C LEU A 20 -5.56 -10.35 -1.36
N PHE A 21 -6.02 -11.36 -0.60
CA PHE A 21 -5.79 -11.44 0.85
C PHE A 21 -4.54 -12.24 1.24
N TRP A 22 -4.03 -13.08 0.33
CA TRP A 22 -2.93 -14.02 0.62
C TRP A 22 -2.02 -14.21 -0.60
N PRO A 23 -1.22 -13.19 -0.96
CA PRO A 23 -0.37 -13.24 -2.14
C PRO A 23 0.74 -14.29 -2.03
N THR A 24 1.01 -14.98 -3.14
CA THR A 24 2.16 -15.86 -3.36
C THR A 24 2.94 -15.38 -4.58
N ILE A 25 4.28 -15.49 -4.54
CA ILE A 25 5.15 -15.08 -5.65
C ILE A 25 5.70 -16.35 -6.30
N ARG A 26 5.37 -16.58 -7.57
CA ARG A 26 5.88 -17.72 -8.34
C ARG A 26 6.72 -17.29 -9.55
N ASN A 27 6.54 -16.06 -10.02
CA ASN A 27 7.25 -15.49 -11.16
C ASN A 27 7.38 -13.95 -11.03
N VAL A 28 8.17 -13.35 -11.93
CA VAL A 28 8.39 -11.90 -12.02
C VAL A 28 7.07 -11.12 -12.21
N GLY A 29 6.10 -11.70 -12.92
CA GLY A 29 4.80 -11.08 -13.17
C GLY A 29 3.94 -10.96 -11.91
N ASP A 30 3.95 -11.98 -11.06
CA ASP A 30 3.25 -11.98 -9.77
C ASP A 30 3.88 -10.99 -8.79
N LEU A 31 5.21 -10.86 -8.80
CA LEU A 31 5.92 -9.82 -8.04
C LEU A 31 5.43 -8.42 -8.44
N ASP A 32 5.40 -8.15 -9.74
CA ASP A 32 4.99 -6.83 -10.25
C ASP A 32 3.51 -6.55 -9.94
N TYR A 33 2.66 -7.56 -10.10
CA TYR A 33 1.25 -7.49 -9.74
C TYR A 33 1.03 -7.16 -8.27
N ILE A 34 1.69 -7.86 -7.34
CA ILE A 34 1.52 -7.67 -5.89
C ILE A 34 1.97 -6.27 -5.46
N THR A 35 3.12 -5.81 -5.97
CA THR A 35 3.64 -4.48 -5.62
C THR A 35 2.80 -3.34 -6.21
N ARG A 36 2.28 -3.52 -7.44
CA ARG A 36 1.35 -2.57 -8.06
C ARG A 36 0.00 -2.55 -7.34
N GLN A 37 -0.51 -3.71 -6.95
CA GLN A 37 -1.73 -3.84 -6.16
C GLN A 37 -1.60 -3.13 -4.81
N GLY A 38 -0.47 -3.30 -4.12
CA GLY A 38 -0.23 -2.62 -2.84
C GLY A 38 -0.21 -1.10 -2.94
N LEU A 39 0.37 -0.56 -4.01
CA LEU A 39 0.33 0.86 -4.33
C LEU A 39 -1.12 1.35 -4.53
N TRP A 40 -1.92 0.64 -5.33
CA TRP A 40 -3.31 1.01 -5.57
C TRP A 40 -4.18 0.94 -4.31
N ILE A 41 -3.99 -0.07 -3.46
CA ILE A 41 -4.69 -0.16 -2.18
C ILE A 41 -4.39 1.08 -1.33
N CYS A 42 -3.14 1.51 -1.24
CA CYS A 42 -2.78 2.71 -0.48
C CYS A 42 -3.41 3.97 -1.08
N TYR A 43 -3.44 4.11 -2.41
CA TYR A 43 -4.08 5.25 -3.08
C TYR A 43 -5.59 5.28 -2.88
N ILE A 44 -6.26 4.12 -2.92
CA ILE A 44 -7.69 4.02 -2.64
C ILE A 44 -7.97 4.44 -1.19
N VAL A 45 -7.19 3.95 -0.23
CA VAL A 45 -7.31 4.36 1.18
C VAL A 45 -7.12 5.87 1.33
N ALA A 46 -6.09 6.44 0.70
CA ALA A 46 -5.82 7.87 0.70
C ALA A 46 -7.02 8.67 0.17
N ALA A 47 -7.56 8.28 -0.98
CA ALA A 47 -8.69 8.96 -1.61
C ALA A 47 -9.97 8.86 -0.78
N VAL A 48 -10.28 7.68 -0.25
CA VAL A 48 -11.46 7.46 0.59
C VAL A 48 -11.35 8.31 1.87
N ASN A 49 -10.21 8.30 2.55
CA ASN A 49 -10.01 9.11 3.75
C ASN A 49 -10.10 10.62 3.45
N ALA A 50 -9.52 11.08 2.33
CA ALA A 50 -9.60 12.48 1.91
C ALA A 50 -11.05 12.94 1.66
N VAL A 51 -11.85 12.10 1.01
CA VAL A 51 -13.26 12.40 0.75
C VAL A 51 -14.06 12.44 2.05
N LEU A 52 -13.89 11.44 2.91
CA LEU A 52 -14.63 11.37 4.19
C LEU A 52 -14.27 12.51 5.14
N SER A 53 -13.00 12.87 5.23
CA SER A 53 -12.52 13.99 6.06
C SER A 53 -12.98 15.36 5.55
N ALA A 54 -13.06 15.53 4.22
CA ALA A 54 -13.64 16.74 3.62
C ALA A 54 -15.12 16.88 4.00
N PHE A 55 -15.90 15.80 3.97
CA PHE A 55 -17.29 15.82 4.41
C PHE A 55 -17.45 15.98 5.93
N ALA A 56 -16.50 15.49 6.73
CA ALA A 56 -16.51 15.65 8.18
C ALA A 56 -16.10 17.05 8.66
N GLY A 57 -15.69 17.96 7.76
CA GLY A 57 -15.32 19.33 8.08
C GLY A 57 -13.86 19.52 8.53
N PHE A 58 -13.01 18.50 8.41
CA PHE A 58 -11.58 18.56 8.75
C PHE A 58 -10.69 18.29 7.53
N PRO A 59 -10.77 19.12 6.47
CA PRO A 59 -10.09 18.85 5.19
C PRO A 59 -8.55 18.88 5.33
N LEU A 60 -8.01 19.67 6.27
CA LEU A 60 -6.56 19.75 6.48
C LEU A 60 -5.99 18.42 7.01
N ALA A 61 -6.63 17.84 8.03
CA ALA A 61 -6.25 16.52 8.57
C ALA A 61 -6.38 15.44 7.48
N GLY A 62 -7.47 15.50 6.71
CA GLY A 62 -7.67 14.67 5.52
C GLY A 62 -6.56 14.74 4.49
N ALA A 63 -6.09 15.95 4.18
CA ALA A 63 -5.00 16.17 3.24
C ALA A 63 -3.68 15.57 3.75
N PHE A 64 -3.39 15.69 5.04
CA PHE A 64 -2.22 15.07 5.66
C PHE A 64 -2.29 13.53 5.61
N GLU A 65 -3.42 12.92 5.99
CA GLU A 65 -3.60 11.47 5.87
C GLU A 65 -3.47 11.00 4.42
N CYS A 66 -4.08 11.74 3.48
CA CYS A 66 -4.01 11.45 2.05
C CYS A 66 -2.56 11.44 1.57
N LEU A 67 -1.78 12.48 1.93
CA LEU A 67 -0.36 12.56 1.61
C LEU A 67 0.42 11.40 2.23
N PHE A 68 0.16 11.07 3.50
CA PHE A 68 0.80 9.95 4.19
C PHE A 68 0.59 8.62 3.45
N TYR A 69 -0.66 8.26 3.12
CA TYR A 69 -0.97 7.01 2.41
C TYR A 69 -0.49 7.01 0.97
N PHE A 70 -0.49 8.17 0.29
CA PHE A 70 0.07 8.30 -1.04
C PHE A 70 1.57 7.99 -1.04
N LEU A 71 2.34 8.63 -0.16
CA LEU A 71 3.77 8.38 -0.03
C LEU A 71 4.06 6.94 0.43
N ALA A 72 3.24 6.38 1.32
CA ALA A 72 3.37 4.99 1.72
C ALA A 72 3.15 4.02 0.55
N GLY A 73 2.17 4.28 -0.32
CA GLY A 73 1.94 3.51 -1.55
C GLY A 73 3.13 3.52 -2.50
N VAL A 74 3.77 4.69 -2.65
CA VAL A 74 5.02 4.83 -3.41
C VAL A 74 6.14 3.96 -2.80
N GLY A 75 6.27 3.94 -1.47
CA GLY A 75 7.25 3.11 -0.77
C GLY A 75 6.99 1.60 -0.88
N VAL A 76 5.73 1.19 -0.79
CA VAL A 76 5.31 -0.21 -1.00
C VAL A 76 5.68 -0.69 -2.40
N ARG A 77 5.54 0.16 -3.42
CA ARG A 77 5.96 -0.17 -4.79
C ARG A 77 7.48 -0.36 -4.91
N GLN A 78 8.27 0.40 -4.16
CA GLN A 78 9.72 0.24 -4.07
C GLN A 78 10.18 -0.85 -3.10
N ARG A 79 9.24 -1.70 -2.64
CA ARG A 79 9.50 -2.83 -1.77
C ARG A 79 10.07 -2.43 -0.39
N ASP A 80 9.80 -1.20 0.06
CA ASP A 80 10.24 -0.78 1.39
C ASP A 80 9.31 -1.33 2.47
N ARG A 81 9.86 -2.21 3.30
CA ARG A 81 9.16 -2.89 4.40
C ARG A 81 8.58 -1.88 5.40
N PHE A 82 9.32 -0.79 5.68
CA PHE A 82 8.89 0.21 6.65
C PHE A 82 7.62 0.93 6.19
N ALA A 83 7.54 1.31 4.91
CA ALA A 83 6.37 1.98 4.35
C ALA A 83 5.08 1.15 4.46
N GLY A 84 5.17 -0.15 4.19
CA GLY A 84 4.03 -1.06 4.34
C GLY A 84 3.56 -1.18 5.80
N ILE A 85 4.50 -1.31 6.74
CA ILE A 85 4.20 -1.41 8.18
C ILE A 85 3.59 -0.08 8.67
N ALA A 86 4.17 1.05 8.29
CA ALA A 86 3.68 2.37 8.67
C ALA A 86 2.26 2.62 8.17
N ALA A 87 1.94 2.28 6.90
CA ALA A 87 0.59 2.41 6.36
C ALA A 87 -0.44 1.61 7.17
N PHE A 88 -0.13 0.34 7.45
CA PHE A 88 -1.00 -0.52 8.24
C PHE A 88 -1.16 0.01 9.69
N ALA A 89 -0.05 0.33 10.35
CA ALA A 89 -0.06 0.83 11.73
C ALA A 89 -0.84 2.15 11.84
N GLY A 90 -0.64 3.09 10.91
CA GLY A 90 -1.38 4.34 10.87
C GLY A 90 -2.89 4.10 10.70
N TYR A 91 -3.28 3.19 9.80
CA TYR A 91 -4.70 2.90 9.57
C TYR A 91 -5.37 2.20 10.76
N LEU A 92 -4.63 1.30 11.42
CA LEU A 92 -5.06 0.61 12.63
C LEU A 92 -5.23 1.60 13.79
N LEU A 93 -4.22 2.43 14.05
CA LEU A 93 -4.24 3.42 15.13
C LEU A 93 -5.33 4.48 14.91
N SER A 94 -5.46 5.02 13.70
CA SER A 94 -6.58 5.90 13.31
C SER A 94 -7.93 5.26 13.61
N GLY A 95 -8.05 3.94 13.41
CA GLY A 95 -9.28 3.18 13.73
C GLY A 95 -9.58 3.16 15.22
N PHE A 96 -8.57 2.89 16.05
CA PHE A 96 -8.72 2.91 17.50
C PHE A 96 -9.02 4.31 18.05
N VAL A 97 -8.37 5.33 17.50
CA VAL A 97 -8.65 6.74 17.84
C VAL A 97 -10.11 7.06 17.51
N LEU A 98 -10.56 6.76 16.30
CA LEU A 98 -11.95 6.99 15.90
C LEU A 98 -12.96 6.24 16.79
N GLN A 99 -12.68 4.97 17.11
CA GLN A 99 -13.54 4.17 18.00
C GLN A 99 -13.62 4.79 19.39
N ARG A 100 -12.50 5.29 19.93
CA ARG A 100 -12.43 5.93 21.24
C ARG A 100 -13.25 7.23 21.29
N TYR A 101 -13.18 8.07 20.26
CA TYR A 101 -13.88 9.38 20.25
C TYR A 101 -15.34 9.29 19.79
N SER A 102 -15.66 8.44 18.81
CA SER A 102 -17.00 8.35 18.25
C SER A 102 -17.88 7.30 18.96
N GLY A 103 -17.29 6.35 19.71
CA GLY A 103 -18.01 5.20 20.27
C GLY A 103 -18.54 4.20 19.23
N ASN A 104 -18.50 4.56 17.94
CA ASN A 104 -18.87 3.68 16.83
C ASN A 104 -17.79 2.60 16.65
N GLY A 105 -18.23 1.35 16.57
CA GLY A 105 -17.34 0.20 16.36
C GLY A 105 -16.60 0.23 15.02
N PHE A 106 -15.72 -0.75 14.80
CA PHE A 106 -15.04 -0.94 13.53
C PHE A 106 -16.06 -1.27 12.42
N GLY A 107 -16.27 -0.33 11.49
CA GLY A 107 -17.09 -0.59 10.31
C GLY A 107 -16.47 -1.66 9.40
N VAL A 108 -17.33 -2.42 8.69
CA VAL A 108 -16.92 -3.51 7.78
C VAL A 108 -15.89 -3.03 6.76
N VAL A 109 -16.07 -1.84 6.20
CA VAL A 109 -15.14 -1.22 5.23
C VAL A 109 -13.73 -1.08 5.82
N ARG A 110 -13.62 -0.66 7.09
CA ARG A 110 -12.33 -0.49 7.77
C ARG A 110 -11.64 -1.84 8.01
N ILE A 111 -12.41 -2.87 8.36
CA ILE A 111 -11.90 -4.23 8.53
C ILE A 111 -11.34 -4.77 7.20
N ILE A 112 -12.06 -4.55 6.10
CA ILE A 112 -11.60 -4.95 4.76
C ILE A 112 -10.29 -4.24 4.41
N PHE A 113 -10.21 -2.92 4.58
CA PHE A 113 -8.97 -2.18 4.31
C PHE A 113 -7.82 -2.60 5.21
N LEU A 114 -8.06 -2.90 6.48
CA LEU A 114 -7.05 -3.47 7.38
C LEU A 114 -6.53 -4.80 6.87
N ALA A 115 -7.40 -5.70 6.45
CA ALA A 115 -7.01 -6.99 5.89
C ALA A 115 -6.21 -6.82 4.58
N LEU A 116 -6.58 -5.87 3.73
CA LEU A 116 -5.84 -5.54 2.49
C LEU A 116 -4.45 -4.94 2.78
N LEU A 117 -4.36 -3.99 3.73
CA LEU A 117 -3.08 -3.40 4.16
C LEU A 117 -2.18 -4.43 4.87
N PHE A 118 -2.77 -5.36 5.61
CA PHE A 118 -2.03 -6.48 6.20
C PHE A 118 -1.49 -7.43 5.12
N ALA A 119 -2.30 -7.77 4.12
CA ALA A 119 -1.86 -8.53 2.95
C ALA A 119 -0.72 -7.81 2.20
N ASN A 120 -0.74 -6.47 2.14
CA ASN A 120 0.34 -5.67 1.59
C ASN A 120 1.64 -5.79 2.38
N ILE A 121 1.62 -5.80 3.72
CA ILE A 121 2.84 -6.03 4.52
C ILE A 121 3.49 -7.34 4.10
N ARG A 122 2.69 -8.42 4.04
CA ARG A 122 3.17 -9.73 3.63
C ARG A 122 3.72 -9.71 2.20
N GLY A 123 2.95 -9.16 1.26
CA GLY A 123 3.36 -9.07 -0.15
C GLY A 123 4.67 -8.28 -0.31
N ASN A 124 4.84 -7.23 0.47
CA ASN A 124 6.04 -6.39 0.50
C ASN A 124 7.24 -7.12 1.14
N TRP A 125 7.03 -7.90 2.19
CA TRP A 125 8.06 -8.77 2.76
C TRP A 125 8.50 -9.87 1.79
N LEU A 126 7.55 -10.54 1.13
CA LEU A 126 7.83 -11.55 0.12
C LEU A 126 8.61 -10.93 -1.06
N SER A 127 8.17 -9.77 -1.56
CA SER A 127 8.83 -9.08 -2.66
C SER A 127 10.25 -8.60 -2.31
N ALA A 128 10.46 -8.15 -1.08
CA ALA A 128 11.77 -7.73 -0.59
C ALA A 128 12.74 -8.90 -0.36
N ARG A 129 12.26 -10.11 -0.07
CA ARG A 129 13.10 -11.32 0.03
C ARG A 129 13.40 -11.91 -1.34
N TRP A 130 12.42 -11.90 -2.23
CA TRP A 130 12.58 -12.38 -3.59
C TRP A 130 13.60 -11.54 -4.39
N ALA A 131 13.65 -10.23 -4.11
CA ALA A 131 14.66 -9.32 -4.67
C ALA A 131 16.12 -9.69 -4.34
N SER A 132 16.38 -10.36 -3.20
CA SER A 132 17.73 -10.80 -2.84
C SER A 132 18.11 -12.15 -3.44
N GLU A 133 17.16 -12.95 -3.92
CA GLU A 133 17.41 -14.29 -4.45
C GLU A 133 17.56 -14.31 -5.99
N GLU A 134 16.82 -13.48 -6.72
CA GLU A 134 16.69 -13.60 -8.19
C GLU A 134 17.39 -12.46 -8.98
N GLN A 135 18.45 -11.88 -8.41
CA GLN A 135 19.07 -10.64 -8.87
C GLN A 135 19.85 -10.73 -10.21
N LEU A 136 19.57 -11.69 -11.10
CA LEU A 136 20.46 -11.97 -12.23
C LEU A 136 19.93 -11.93 -13.67
N GLU A 137 18.64 -12.00 -14.01
CA GLU A 137 18.34 -12.17 -15.45
C GLU A 137 17.36 -11.17 -16.11
N PHE A 138 16.25 -10.73 -15.50
CA PHE A 138 15.34 -9.79 -16.19
C PHE A 138 14.60 -8.83 -15.24
N PRO A 139 14.80 -7.49 -15.34
CA PRO A 139 13.96 -6.55 -14.61
C PRO A 139 12.50 -6.66 -15.10
N PRO A 140 11.50 -6.53 -14.21
CA PRO A 140 10.09 -6.62 -14.58
C PRO A 140 9.76 -5.58 -15.67
N MET A 141 8.99 -6.01 -16.67
CA MET A 141 8.59 -5.16 -17.80
C MET A 141 7.70 -4.02 -17.32
N ARG A 142 8.28 -2.83 -17.16
CA ARG A 142 7.57 -1.61 -16.75
C ARG A 142 6.87 -0.99 -17.95
N LEU A 143 5.56 -0.87 -17.87
CA LEU A 143 4.76 -0.29 -18.94
C LEU A 143 4.81 1.24 -18.85
N ASN A 144 4.71 1.94 -19.98
CA ASN A 144 4.72 3.41 -20.03
C ASN A 144 3.59 4.00 -20.89
N GLN A 145 2.64 3.16 -21.31
CA GLN A 145 1.63 3.51 -22.28
C GLN A 145 0.52 4.36 -21.67
N THR A 146 0.06 4.03 -20.46
CA THR A 146 -1.04 4.75 -19.79
C THR A 146 -0.55 5.70 -18.69
N LEU A 147 -1.38 6.69 -18.34
CA LEU A 147 -1.12 7.56 -17.17
C LEU A 147 -1.02 6.75 -15.87
N ALA A 148 -1.86 5.72 -15.75
CA ALA A 148 -1.82 4.78 -14.63
C ALA A 148 -0.49 4.01 -14.56
N ASP A 149 0.08 3.64 -15.71
CA ASP A 149 1.41 3.00 -15.75
C ASP A 149 2.51 3.99 -15.37
N LYS A 150 2.47 5.23 -15.87
CA LYS A 150 3.44 6.27 -15.48
C LYS A 150 3.44 6.54 -13.97
N MET A 151 2.25 6.60 -13.37
CA MET A 151 2.09 6.78 -11.92
C MET A 151 2.53 5.56 -11.10
N ALA A 152 2.30 4.34 -11.59
CA ALA A 152 2.64 3.12 -10.86
C ALA A 152 4.10 2.67 -11.05
N ASP A 153 4.72 3.00 -12.18
CA ASP A 153 6.01 2.42 -12.58
C ASP A 153 7.15 3.45 -12.65
N GLN A 154 6.88 4.68 -13.10
CA GLN A 154 7.94 5.70 -13.26
C GLN A 154 8.06 6.60 -12.03
N LEU A 155 6.92 7.11 -11.54
CA LEU A 155 6.88 8.01 -10.39
C LEU A 155 7.54 7.40 -9.15
N PRO A 156 7.29 6.14 -8.77
CA PRO A 156 7.86 5.61 -7.54
C PRO A 156 9.38 5.46 -7.58
N VAL A 157 9.93 5.12 -8.74
CA VAL A 157 11.38 4.90 -8.93
C VAL A 157 12.14 6.21 -8.82
N TRP A 158 11.57 7.27 -9.37
CA TRP A 158 12.19 8.59 -9.33
C TRP A 158 11.96 9.32 -8.01
N LEU A 159 10.74 9.22 -7.46
CA LEU A 159 10.33 9.99 -6.29
C LEU A 159 10.90 9.39 -5.00
N TRP A 160 10.71 8.08 -4.79
CA TRP A 160 11.01 7.41 -3.52
C TRP A 160 12.43 7.65 -2.98
N PRO A 161 13.53 7.50 -3.75
CA PRO A 161 14.87 7.69 -3.21
C PRO A 161 15.10 9.10 -2.63
N LYS A 162 14.36 10.11 -3.12
CA LYS A 162 14.45 11.49 -2.63
C LYS A 162 13.58 11.73 -1.41
N ILE A 163 12.37 11.15 -1.39
CA ILE A 163 11.37 11.40 -0.34
C ILE A 163 11.43 10.42 0.81
N ARG A 164 12.21 9.34 0.73
CA ARG A 164 12.23 8.25 1.72
C ARG A 164 12.47 8.76 3.14
N ILE A 165 13.44 9.64 3.32
CA ILE A 165 13.76 10.23 4.63
C ILE A 165 12.61 11.09 5.13
N VAL A 166 12.06 11.93 4.25
CA VAL A 166 10.91 12.79 4.57
C VAL A 166 9.71 11.95 4.98
N PHE A 167 9.43 10.87 4.26
CA PHE A 167 8.35 9.94 4.59
C PHE A 167 8.58 9.29 5.96
N TYR A 168 9.81 8.89 6.31
CA TYR A 168 10.08 8.32 7.63
C TYR A 168 9.81 9.30 8.76
N VAL A 169 10.23 10.56 8.59
CA VAL A 169 9.93 11.62 9.57
C VAL A 169 8.43 11.82 9.70
N ILE A 170 7.71 11.97 8.58
CA ILE A 170 6.24 12.14 8.57
C ILE A 170 5.57 10.93 9.23
N ALA A 171 5.97 9.71 8.88
CA ALA A 171 5.40 8.49 9.41
C ALA A 171 5.61 8.35 10.92
N THR A 172 6.82 8.66 11.41
CA THR A 172 7.09 8.66 12.85
C THR A 172 6.25 9.70 13.58
N LEU A 173 6.13 10.92 13.04
CA LEU A 173 5.31 11.98 13.64
C LEU A 173 3.83 11.61 13.65
N GLU A 174 3.31 11.08 12.55
CA GLU A 174 1.91 10.65 12.42
C GLU A 174 1.58 9.53 13.42
N LEU A 175 2.43 8.50 13.51
CA LEU A 175 2.23 7.40 14.45
C LEU A 175 2.33 7.88 15.90
N LEU A 176 3.25 8.78 16.22
CA LEU A 176 3.35 9.38 17.55
C LEU A 176 2.10 10.21 17.87
N PHE A 177 1.61 11.01 16.93
CA PHE A 177 0.41 11.81 17.11
C PHE A 177 -0.82 10.93 17.37
N LEU A 178 -1.00 9.86 16.58
CA LEU A 178 -2.09 8.90 16.77
C LEU A 178 -1.98 8.15 18.11
N LEU A 179 -0.77 7.79 18.53
CA LEU A 179 -0.54 7.19 19.85
C LEU A 179 -0.89 8.16 20.98
N LEU A 180 -0.44 9.41 20.89
CA LEU A 180 -0.78 10.45 21.86
C LEU A 180 -2.29 10.68 21.93
N ALA A 181 -2.97 10.77 20.78
CA ALA A 181 -4.42 10.91 20.71
C ALA A 181 -5.16 9.73 21.35
N LEU A 182 -4.63 8.51 21.22
CA LEU A 182 -5.21 7.32 21.84
C LEU A 182 -5.16 7.34 23.37
N PHE A 183 -4.08 7.89 23.94
CA PHE A 183 -3.87 7.97 25.40
C PHE A 183 -4.29 9.30 26.02
N ALA A 184 -4.63 10.31 25.20
CA ALA A 184 -5.08 11.61 25.68
C ALA A 184 -6.36 11.47 26.53
N PRO A 185 -6.51 12.31 27.57
CA PRO A 185 -7.76 12.39 28.32
C PRO A 185 -8.89 12.80 27.37
N LEU A 186 -10.04 12.14 27.50
CA LEU A 186 -11.24 12.49 26.74
C LEU A 186 -11.72 13.89 27.22
N PRO A 187 -12.00 14.83 26.31
CA PRO A 187 -12.60 16.11 26.66
C PRO A 187 -14.05 15.96 27.15
#